data_AF-A0AA41QCN6-F1
#
_entry.id   AF-A0AA41QCN6-F1
#
_cell.length_a   1.000
_cell.length_b   1.000
_cell.length_c   1.000
_cell.angle_alpha   90.00
_cell.angle_beta   90.00
_cell.angle_gamma   90.00
#
_symmetry.space_group_name_H-M   'P 1'
#
loop_
_entity.id
_entity.type
_entity.pdbx_description
1 polymer ?
#
loop_
_entity_poly.entity_id
_entity_poly.type
_entity_poly.pdbx_seq_one_letter_code
_entity_poly.pdbx_strand_id
1 'polypeptide(L)'
;MTYGLVAEIVAETLHRGGPRQVGAVLAGSGDRYAHLASDGDLPWWRVVNAAGSPPAHHLTEALDALRAEGCPLSRDGRRVDLRRAVWFPDQT
;
A
#
# COMPACT_ATOMS: atom_id res chain seq x y z
N MET A 1 -3.33 1.73 -3.70
CA MET A 1 -3.16 0.51 -4.54
C MET A 1 -3.36 -0.75 -3.71
N THR A 2 -3.47 -1.92 -4.33
CA THR A 2 -3.43 -3.21 -3.60
C THR A 2 -2.07 -3.89 -3.75
N TYR A 3 -1.72 -4.81 -2.85
CA TYR A 3 -0.53 -5.67 -3.00
C TYR A 3 -0.53 -6.45 -4.32
N GLY A 4 -1.72 -6.82 -4.80
CA GLY A 4 -1.90 -7.50 -6.08
C GLY A 4 -1.45 -6.62 -7.25
N LEU A 5 -1.96 -5.39 -7.28
CA LEU A 5 -1.63 -4.44 -8.35
C LEU A 5 -0.13 -4.10 -8.38
N VAL A 6 0.49 -3.92 -7.20
CA VAL A 6 1.94 -3.71 -7.12
C VAL A 6 2.70 -4.94 -7.64
N ALA A 7 2.25 -6.14 -7.31
CA ALA A 7 2.88 -7.37 -7.79
C ALA A 7 2.77 -7.52 -9.32
N GLU A 8 1.63 -7.16 -9.91
CA GLU A 8 1.42 -7.17 -11.35
C GLU A 8 2.40 -6.23 -12.05
N ILE A 9 2.47 -4.96 -11.62
CA ILE A 9 3.37 -3.95 -12.20
C ILE A 9 4.84 -4.39 -12.08
N VAL A 10 5.24 -4.88 -10.90
CA VAL A 10 6.63 -5.31 -10.69
C VAL A 10 6.97 -6.58 -11.51
N ALA A 11 6.00 -7.47 -11.72
CA ALA A 11 6.18 -8.68 -12.50
C ALA A 11 6.40 -8.39 -14.00
N GLU A 12 5.90 -7.28 -14.53
CA GLU A 12 6.18 -6.86 -15.92
C GLU A 12 7.67 -6.66 -16.16
N THR A 13 8.40 -6.16 -15.17
CA THR A 13 9.86 -5.91 -15.27
C THR A 13 10.69 -7.09 -14.75
N LEU A 14 10.30 -7.69 -13.62
CA LEU A 14 11.12 -8.72 -12.95
C LEU A 14 10.78 -10.15 -13.39
N HIS A 15 9.65 -10.36 -14.08
CA HIS A 15 9.11 -11.67 -14.47
C HIS A 15 8.99 -12.67 -13.31
N ARG A 16 8.88 -12.19 -12.07
CA ARG A 16 8.78 -12.98 -10.85
C ARG A 16 8.17 -12.17 -9.71
N GLY A 17 7.78 -12.86 -8.64
CA GLY A 17 7.20 -12.27 -7.44
C GLY A 17 5.68 -12.40 -7.41
N GLY A 18 5.08 -12.01 -6.29
CA GLY A 18 3.64 -12.11 -6.11
C GLY A 18 3.11 -11.28 -4.94
N PRO A 19 1.78 -11.16 -4.79
CA PRO A 19 1.16 -10.24 -3.83
C PRO A 19 1.60 -10.48 -2.38
N ARG A 20 1.87 -11.75 -2.01
CA ARG A 20 2.36 -12.12 -0.68
C ARG A 20 3.79 -11.63 -0.43
N GLN A 21 4.65 -11.69 -1.43
CA GLN A 21 6.02 -11.18 -1.32
C GLN A 21 6.00 -9.66 -1.16
N VAL A 22 5.17 -8.95 -1.93
CA VAL A 22 4.97 -7.50 -1.76
C VAL A 22 4.48 -7.20 -0.34
N GLY A 23 3.47 -7.91 0.15
CA GLY A 23 2.97 -7.74 1.52
C GLY A 23 4.04 -8.00 2.58
N ALA A 24 4.89 -9.02 2.41
CA ALA A 24 5.98 -9.33 3.32
C ALA A 24 7.08 -8.26 3.33
N VAL A 25 7.42 -7.71 2.15
CA VAL A 25 8.35 -6.58 2.03
C VAL A 25 7.79 -5.37 2.75
N LEU A 26 6.55 -4.96 2.42
CA LEU A 26 5.90 -3.78 2.99
C LEU A 26 5.65 -3.87 4.49
N ALA A 27 5.37 -5.07 5.03
CA ALA A 27 5.28 -5.29 6.47
C ALA A 27 6.61 -5.07 7.20
N GLY A 28 7.75 -5.20 6.52
CA GLY A 28 9.07 -4.91 7.06
C GLY A 28 9.63 -3.54 6.69
N SER A 29 8.96 -2.79 5.80
CA SER A 29 9.50 -1.58 5.17
C SER A 29 9.55 -0.35 6.04
N GLY A 30 8.78 -0.30 7.13
CA GLY A 30 8.74 0.87 8.01
C GLY A 30 10.13 1.29 8.52
N ASP A 31 11.03 0.33 8.73
CA ASP A 31 12.39 0.60 9.24
C ASP A 31 13.49 0.04 8.30
N ARG A 32 13.30 -1.18 7.77
CA ARG A 32 14.33 -1.88 6.98
C ARG A 32 14.74 -1.17 5.69
N TYR A 33 13.81 -0.48 5.04
CA TYR A 33 14.01 0.13 3.73
C TYR A 33 13.88 1.66 3.77
N ALA A 34 13.82 2.26 4.96
CA ALA A 34 13.71 3.72 5.11
C ALA A 34 14.84 4.47 4.36
N HIS A 35 16.06 3.91 4.36
CA HIS A 35 17.22 4.45 3.63
C HIS A 35 17.06 4.50 2.09
N LEU A 36 16.08 3.80 1.51
CA LEU A 36 15.83 3.83 0.07
C LEU A 36 14.89 4.97 -0.37
N ALA A 37 14.21 5.61 0.58
CA ALA A 37 13.35 6.74 0.28
C ALA A 37 14.12 8.05 0.42
N SER A 38 14.18 8.82 -0.67
CA SER A 38 14.99 10.04 -0.76
C SER A 38 14.45 11.20 0.08
N ASP A 39 13.16 11.18 0.46
CA ASP A 39 12.44 12.29 1.11
C ASP A 39 11.65 11.85 2.38
N GLY A 40 12.17 10.90 3.15
CA GLY A 40 11.55 10.43 4.41
C GLY A 40 11.03 9.00 4.32
N ASP A 41 10.12 8.59 5.21
CA ASP A 41 9.66 7.20 5.26
C ASP A 41 8.85 6.79 4.01
N LEU A 42 9.00 5.52 3.62
CA LEU A 42 8.20 4.94 2.54
C LEU A 42 6.72 5.00 2.90
N PRO A 43 5.82 5.49 2.00
CA PRO A 43 4.39 5.60 2.27
C PRO A 43 3.68 4.24 2.17
N TRP A 44 4.11 3.28 2.98
CA TRP A 44 3.65 1.89 2.95
C TRP A 44 2.14 1.77 3.21
N TRP A 45 1.55 2.73 3.94
CA TRP A 45 0.11 2.79 4.22
C TRP A 45 -0.76 2.96 2.97
N ARG A 46 -0.20 3.40 1.84
CA ARG A 46 -0.93 3.56 0.56
C ARG A 46 -1.17 2.24 -0.18
N VAL A 47 -0.57 1.14 0.28
CA VAL A 47 -0.75 -0.19 -0.28
C VAL A 47 -1.49 -1.08 0.71
N VAL A 48 -2.67 -1.54 0.32
CA VAL A 48 -3.57 -2.33 1.17
C VAL A 48 -3.83 -3.72 0.58
N ASN A 49 -4.48 -4.60 1.34
CA ASN A 49 -4.92 -5.88 0.78
C ASN A 49 -6.11 -5.69 -0.20
N ALA A 50 -6.52 -6.78 -0.86
CA ALA A 50 -7.64 -6.75 -1.81
C ALA A 50 -8.99 -6.37 -1.17
N ALA A 51 -9.12 -6.44 0.15
CA ALA A 51 -10.30 -5.98 0.88
C ALA A 51 -10.22 -4.49 1.25
N GLY A 52 -9.12 -3.79 0.96
CA GLY A 52 -8.90 -2.39 1.29
C GLY A 52 -8.30 -2.16 2.68
N SER A 53 -7.91 -3.22 3.39
CA SER A 53 -7.38 -3.11 4.76
C SER A 53 -5.85 -2.96 4.76
N PRO A 54 -5.30 -1.99 5.52
CA PRO A 54 -3.88 -1.96 5.86
C PRO A 54 -3.43 -3.19 6.68
N PRO A 55 -2.11 -3.41 6.83
CA PRO A 55 -1.55 -4.38 7.77
C PRO A 55 -2.14 -4.25 9.18
N ALA A 56 -2.51 -5.38 9.79
CA ALA A 56 -3.16 -5.38 11.10
C ALA A 56 -2.29 -4.75 12.21
N HIS A 57 -0.99 -5.00 12.19
CA HIS A 57 -0.05 -4.51 13.22
C HIS A 57 0.16 -2.99 13.18
N HIS A 58 -0.16 -2.33 12.07
CA HIS A 58 -0.06 -0.87 11.92
C HIS A 58 -1.39 -0.25 11.46
N LEU A 59 -2.52 -0.91 11.77
CA LEU A 59 -3.82 -0.53 11.22
C LEU A 59 -4.21 0.90 11.59
N THR A 60 -4.02 1.28 12.86
CA THR A 60 -4.37 2.61 13.37
C THR A 60 -3.52 3.68 12.69
N GLU A 61 -2.20 3.52 12.71
CA GLU A 61 -1.22 4.43 12.09
C GLU A 61 -1.52 4.63 10.59
N ALA A 62 -1.75 3.53 9.87
CA ALA A 62 -2.09 3.59 8.45
C ALA A 62 -3.40 4.35 8.21
N LEU A 63 -4.44 4.08 8.99
CA LEU A 63 -5.73 4.75 8.82
C LEU A 63 -5.63 6.24 9.15
N ASP A 64 -4.82 6.64 10.13
CA ASP A 64 -4.61 8.04 10.46
C ASP A 64 -3.85 8.77 9.35
N ALA A 65 -2.79 8.17 8.81
CA ALA A 65 -2.08 8.70 7.64
C ALA A 65 -3.00 8.82 6.41
N LEU A 66 -3.79 7.79 6.13
CA LEU A 66 -4.77 7.80 5.02
C LEU A 66 -5.83 8.89 5.20
N ARG A 67 -6.30 9.14 6.43
CA ARG A 67 -7.23 10.24 6.73
C ARG A 67 -6.57 11.59 6.53
N ALA A 68 -5.34 11.77 7.00
CA ALA A 68 -4.58 13.00 6.82
C ALA A 68 -4.35 13.33 5.34
N GLU A 69 -4.18 12.31 4.50
CA GLU A 69 -4.07 12.44 3.04
C GLU A 69 -5.42 12.63 2.32
N GLY A 70 -6.56 12.58 3.04
CA GLY A 70 -7.88 12.71 2.44
C GLY A 70 -8.32 11.48 1.63
N CYS A 71 -7.72 10.31 1.87
CA CYS A 71 -8.06 9.08 1.18
C CYS A 71 -9.51 8.66 1.47
N PRO A 72 -10.33 8.37 0.45
CA PRO A 72 -11.67 7.82 0.66
C PRO A 72 -11.63 6.50 1.45
N LEU A 73 -12.26 6.50 2.63
CA LEU A 73 -12.45 5.32 3.46
C LEU A 73 -13.87 4.77 3.32
N SER A 74 -14.05 3.52 3.74
CA SER A 74 -15.36 2.91 3.92
C SER A 74 -16.24 3.73 4.88
N ARG A 75 -17.55 3.51 4.84
CA ARG A 75 -18.52 4.25 5.67
C ARG A 75 -18.22 4.16 7.18
N ASP A 76 -17.69 3.02 7.63
CA ASP A 76 -17.29 2.78 9.01
C ASP A 76 -15.84 3.22 9.32
N GLY A 77 -15.11 3.74 8.32
CA GLY A 77 -13.77 4.29 8.45
C GLY A 77 -12.68 3.26 8.76
N ARG A 78 -12.96 1.95 8.60
CA ARG A 78 -12.05 0.85 9.00
C ARG A 78 -11.13 0.37 7.89
N ARG A 79 -11.40 0.76 6.65
CA ARG A 79 -10.63 0.35 5.47
C ARG A 79 -10.77 1.36 4.34
N VAL A 80 -9.91 1.28 3.34
CA VAL A 80 -9.96 2.10 2.13
C VAL A 80 -11.19 1.72 1.31
N ASP A 81 -11.91 2.72 0.80
CA ASP A 81 -12.90 2.51 -0.26
C ASP A 81 -12.18 2.39 -1.59
N LEU A 82 -11.77 1.16 -1.92
CA LEU A 82 -10.99 0.86 -3.12
C LEU A 82 -11.68 1.33 -4.41
N ARG A 83 -13.02 1.38 -4.46
CA ARG A 83 -13.73 1.85 -5.67
C ARG A 83 -13.49 3.33 -5.95
N ARG A 84 -13.21 4.11 -4.90
CA ARG A 84 -13.01 5.56 -4.98
C ARG A 84 -11.54 5.97 -4.88
N ALA A 85 -10.69 5.09 -4.37
CA ALA A 85 -9.30 5.41 -4.03
C ALA A 85 -8.26 4.55 -4.78
N VAL A 86 -8.67 3.67 -5.71
CA VAL A 86 -7.71 2.92 -6.51
C VAL A 86 -6.91 3.87 -7.40
N TRP A 87 -5.62 3.62 -7.49
CA TRP A 87 -4.69 4.33 -8.35
C TRP A 87 -4.03 3.31 -9.27
N PHE A 88 -3.80 3.72 -10.51
CA PHE A 88 -3.03 2.98 -11.52
C PHE A 88 -1.92 3.91 -12.02
N PRO A 89 -0.69 3.40 -12.24
CA PRO A 89 0.36 4.19 -12.85
C PRO A 89 -0.03 4.57 -14.28
N ASP A 90 0.36 5.77 -14.70
CA ASP A 90 0.27 6.16 -16.10
C ASP A 90 1.12 5.21 -16.94
N GLN A 91 0.59 4.75 -18.07
CA GLN A 91 1.36 3.99 -19.06
C GLN A 91 2.44 4.94 -19.59
N THR A 92 3.70 4.75 -19.17
CA THR A 92 4.84 5.53 -19.63
C THR A 92 5.46 4.89 -20.86
#